data_AF-D4M5F8-F1
#
_entry.id   AF-D4M5F8-F1
#
_cell.length_a   1.000
_cell.length_b   1.000
_cell.length_c   1.000
_cell.angle_alpha   90.00
_cell.angle_beta   90.00
_cell.angle_gamma   90.00
#
_symmetry.space_group_name_H-M   'P 1'
#
loop_
_entity.id
_entity.type
_entity.pdbx_description
1 polymer ?
#
loop_
_entity_poly.entity_id
_entity_poly.type
_entity_poly.pdbx_seq_one_letter_code
_entity_poly.pdbx_strand_id
1 'polypeptide(L)' 'MKKLEKRPKFMTVPAALKELEKIEMVRLTDNRYRLDHAVTAMQKTILKAFDMNTNVIKYQAQEISSTLKEEK' A
#
# COMPACT_ATOMS: atom_id res chain seq x y z
N MET A 1 -3.98 -25.64 -35.41
CA MET A 1 -3.00 -25.08 -34.44
C MET A 1 -3.71 -24.87 -33.11
N LYS A 2 -3.31 -25.59 -32.05
CA LYS A 2 -3.85 -25.36 -30.69
C LYS A 2 -3.50 -23.94 -30.27
N LYS A 3 -4.49 -23.13 -29.89
CA LYS A 3 -4.27 -21.82 -29.27
C LYS A 3 -3.39 -22.06 -28.04
N LEU A 4 -2.16 -21.55 -28.06
CA LEU A 4 -1.31 -21.49 -26.88
C LEU A 4 -2.08 -20.68 -25.83
N GLU A 5 -2.49 -21.33 -24.75
CA GLU A 5 -3.15 -20.66 -23.64
C GLU A 5 -2.29 -19.48 -23.21
N LYS A 6 -2.92 -18.31 -23.05
CA LYS A 6 -2.22 -17.06 -22.73
C LYS A 6 -1.35 -17.30 -21.51
N ARG A 7 -0.04 -17.02 -21.61
CA ARG A 7 0.87 -17.09 -20.47
C ARG A 7 0.27 -16.29 -19.32
N PRO A 8 0.16 -16.86 -18.11
CA PRO A 8 -0.33 -16.10 -16.97
C PRO A 8 0.62 -14.93 -16.73
N LYS A 9 0.06 -13.72 -16.60
CA LYS A 9 0.84 -12.52 -16.31
C LYS A 9 1.15 -12.48 -14.82
N PHE A 10 2.18 -13.23 -14.41
CA PHE A 10 2.68 -13.18 -13.04
C PHE A 10 3.43 -11.87 -12.80
N MET A 11 3.21 -11.28 -11.63
CA MET A 11 3.97 -10.11 -11.20
C MET A 11 5.28 -10.57 -10.58
N THR A 12 6.39 -9.94 -10.95
CA THR A 12 7.69 -10.24 -10.35
C THR A 12 7.81 -9.58 -8.98
N VAL A 13 8.57 -10.19 -8.07
CA VAL A 13 8.79 -9.65 -6.72
C VAL A 13 9.33 -8.21 -6.76
N PRO A 14 10.35 -7.86 -7.58
CA PRO A 14 10.82 -6.49 -7.66
C PRO A 14 9.76 -5.50 -8.17
N ALA A 15 8.87 -5.93 -9.06
CA ALA A 15 7.78 -5.08 -9.55
C ALA A 15 6.73 -4.84 -8.45
N ALA A 16 6.41 -5.87 -7.65
CA ALA A 16 5.50 -5.74 -6.52
C ALA A 16 6.06 -4.77 -5.46
N LEU A 17 7.35 -4.86 -5.14
CA LEU A 17 8.03 -3.94 -4.22
C LEU A 17 7.93 -2.48 -4.69
N LYS A 18 8.31 -2.21 -5.94
CA LYS A 18 8.20 -0.87 -6.54
C LYS A 18 6.77 -0.32 -6.55
N GLU A 19 5.76 -1.19 -6.61
CA GLU A 19 4.37 -0.78 -6.57
C GLU A 19 3.90 -0.43 -5.15
N LEU A 20 4.39 -1.17 -4.13
CA LEU A 20 4.13 -0.89 -2.71
C LEU A 20 4.85 0.37 -2.23
N GLU A 21 6.05 0.66 -2.74
CA GLU A 21 6.81 1.88 -2.42
C GLU A 21 6.05 3.17 -2.77
N LYS A 22 5.11 3.12 -3.72
CA LYS A 22 4.23 4.26 -4.07
C LYS A 22 3.16 4.56 -3.03
N ILE A 23 3.03 3.75 -1.98
CA ILE A 23 2.11 4.02 -0.88
C ILE A 23 2.81 5.00 0.07
N GLU A 24 2.52 6.28 -0.11
CA GLU A 24 3.15 7.36 0.64
C GLU A 24 2.20 7.97 1.68
N MET A 25 2.77 8.41 2.81
CA MET A 25 2.07 9.13 3.86
C MET A 25 2.62 10.55 3.97
N VAL A 26 1.73 11.54 4.01
CA VAL A 26 2.07 12.96 4.13
C VAL A 26 1.52 13.52 5.42
N ARG A 27 2.32 14.36 6.09
CA ARG A 27 1.91 15.11 7.29
C ARG A 27 1.20 16.38 6.87
N LEU A 28 -0.03 16.57 7.34
CA LEU A 28 -0.81 17.79 7.10
C LEU A 28 -0.63 18.82 8.23
N THR A 29 -1.26 19.99 8.07
CA THR A 29 -1.17 21.13 8.99
C THR A 29 -1.74 20.84 10.39
N ASP A 30 -2.61 19.84 10.51
CA ASP A 30 -3.15 19.34 11.78
C ASP A 30 -2.19 18.39 12.52
N ASN A 31 -0.94 18.26 12.04
CA ASN A 31 0.08 17.33 12.50
C ASN A 31 -0.30 15.84 12.36
N ARG A 32 -1.31 15.50 11.55
CA ARG A 32 -1.70 14.11 11.31
C ARG A 32 -1.08 13.60 10.01
N TYR A 33 -0.60 12.37 10.04
CA TYR A 33 -0.20 11.62 8.85
C TYR A 33 -1.43 10.99 8.21
N ARG A 34 -1.53 11.17 6.89
CA ARG A 34 -2.58 10.58 6.07
C ARG A 34 -1.94 10.05 4.79
N LEU A 35 -2.62 9.12 4.14
CA LEU A 35 -2.21 8.67 2.82
C LEU A 35 -2.33 9.81 1.81
N ASP A 36 -1.26 10.03 1.05
CA ASP A 36 -1.24 11.06 -0.01
C ASP A 36 -2.15 10.67 -1.17
N HIS A 37 -2.15 9.38 -1.49
CA HIS A 37 -2.92 8.80 -2.58
C HIS A 37 -3.74 7.59 -2.12
N ALA A 38 -4.85 7.35 -2.82
CA ALA A 38 -5.66 6.16 -2.59
C ALA A 38 -4.92 4.90 -3.06
N VAL A 39 -5.02 3.82 -2.27
CA VAL A 39 -4.40 2.54 -2.60
C VAL A 39 -5.00 1.97 -3.89
N THR A 40 -4.16 1.69 -4.89
CA THR A 40 -4.56 1.19 -6.21
C THR A 40 -5.06 -0.26 -6.14
N ALA A 41 -5.79 -0.71 -7.17
CA ALA A 41 -6.24 -2.11 -7.24
C ALA A 41 -5.07 -3.11 -7.26
N MET A 42 -3.94 -2.72 -7.89
CA MET A 42 -2.75 -3.56 -7.95
C MET A 42 -2.10 -3.69 -6.57
N GLN A 43 -1.95 -2.58 -5.84
CA GLN A 43 -1.48 -2.58 -4.46
C GLN A 43 -2.39 -3.40 -3.54
N LYS A 44 -3.71 -3.26 -3.66
CA LYS A 44 -4.67 -4.08 -2.90
C LYS A 44 -4.51 -5.57 -3.17
N THR A 45 -4.23 -5.94 -4.42
CA THR A 45 -3.99 -7.34 -4.81
C THR A 45 -2.71 -7.88 -4.18
N ILE A 46 -1.64 -7.07 -4.15
CA ILE A 46 -0.38 -7.43 -3.49
C ILE A 46 -0.61 -7.62 -1.99
N LEU A 47 -1.23 -6.65 -1.32
CA LEU A 47 -1.51 -6.73 0.13
C LEU A 47 -2.33 -7.97 0.47
N LYS A 48 -3.36 -8.28 -0.33
CA LYS A 48 -4.21 -9.46 -0.13
C LYS A 48 -3.43 -10.76 -0.25
N ALA A 49 -2.38 -10.82 -1.07
CA ALA A 49 -1.53 -12.01 -1.17
C ALA A 49 -0.74 -12.29 0.12
N PHE A 50 -0.62 -11.30 1.02
CA PHE A 50 0.00 -11.40 2.34
C PHE A 50 -1.04 -11.36 3.48
N ASP A 51 -2.31 -11.64 3.18
CA ASP A 51 -3.43 -11.54 4.13
C ASP A 51 -3.57 -10.15 4.80
N MET A 52 -3.08 -9.11 4.12
CA MET A 52 -3.20 -7.71 4.55
C MET A 52 -4.31 -6.99 3.80
N ASN A 53 -4.79 -5.90 4.40
CA ASN A 53 -5.78 -5.02 3.79
C ASN A 53 -5.36 -3.55 3.92
N THR A 54 -6.10 -2.66 3.25
CA THR A 54 -5.83 -1.22 3.30
C THR A 54 -6.05 -0.60 4.68
N ASN A 55 -6.75 -1.28 5.60
CA ASN A 55 -6.98 -0.78 6.94
C ASN A 55 -5.71 -0.86 7.79
N VAL A 56 -4.83 -1.84 7.53
CA VAL A 56 -3.51 -1.92 8.19
C VAL A 56 -2.73 -0.63 7.95
N ILE A 57 -2.73 -0.13 6.72
CA ILE A 57 -2.01 1.11 6.36
C ILE A 57 -2.62 2.32 7.05
N LYS A 58 -3.96 2.42 7.08
CA LYS A 58 -4.66 3.52 7.79
C LYS A 58 -4.38 3.48 9.29
N TYR A 59 -4.36 2.28 9.87
CA TYR A 59 -4.05 2.08 11.28
C TYR A 59 -2.62 2.54 11.58
N GLN A 60 -1.62 2.12 10.79
CA GLN A 60 -0.24 2.59 10.95
C GLN A 60 -0.11 4.12 10.84
N ALA A 61 -0.82 4.75 9.88
CA ALA A 61 -0.82 6.21 9.76
C ALA A 61 -1.38 6.89 11.02
N GLN A 62 -2.41 6.32 11.64
CA GLN A 62 -3.00 6.81 12.88
C GLN A 62 -2.09 6.61 14.09
N GLU A 63 -1.44 5.46 14.21
CA GLU A 63 -0.48 5.17 15.28
C GLU A 63 0.71 6.14 15.24
N ILE A 64 1.28 6.36 14.05
CA ILE A 64 2.35 7.35 13.84
C ILE A 64 1.88 8.75 14.23
N SER A 65 0.66 9.13 13.83
CA SER A 65 0.09 10.43 14.18
C SER A 65 -0.12 10.60 15.69
N SER A 66 -0.49 9.53 16.39
CA SER A 66 -0.75 9.55 17.83
C SER A 66 0.55 9.67 18.60
N THR A 67 1.54 8.82 18.25
CA THR A 67 2.88 8.84 18.84
C THR A 67 3.54 10.22 18.71
N LEU A 68 3.54 10.81 17.51
CA LEU A 68 4.17 12.11 17.26
C LEU A 68 3.39 13.30 17.83
N LYS A 69 2.14 13.09 18.27
CA LYS A 69 1.35 14.11 18.97
C LYS A 69 1.66 14.11 20.46
N GLU A 70 1.95 12.94 21.05
CA GLU A 70 2.31 12.78 22.46
C GLU A 70 3.75 13.25 22.76
N GLU A 71 4.62 13.26 21.75
CA GLU A 71 6.00 13.78 21.86
C GLU A 71 6.12 15.32 21.83
N LYS A 72 4.99 16.06 21.72
CA LYS A 72 4.95 17.54 21.75
C LYS A 72 4.48 18.07 23.10
#